data_AF-A0A972VFN8-F1
#
_entry.id   AF-A0A972VFN8-F1
#
_cell.length_a   1.000
_cell.length_b   1.000
_cell.length_c   1.000
_cell.angle_alpha   90.00
_cell.angle_beta   90.00
_cell.angle_gamma   90.00
#
_symmetry.space_group_name_H-M   'P 1'
#
loop_
_entity.id
_entity.type
_entity.pdbx_description
1 polymer ?
#
loop_
_entity_poly.entity_id
_entity_poly.type
_entity_poly.pdbx_seq_one_letter_code
_entity_poly.pdbx_strand_id
1 'polypeptide(L)'
;MTGIDYTIIGVYFAIVIGLGFWYQKQASRDIKSYFLGGNSMHWLALAMSGSVATFDITGTMWIVSILFVLGMKSMMHHWMWGFMMGA
;
A
#
# COMPACT_ATOMS: atom_id res chain seq x y z
N MET A 1 0.04 16.27 -19.33
CA MET A 1 0.19 16.58 -17.89
C MET A 1 -0.06 18.06 -17.73
N THR A 2 -1.21 18.41 -17.18
CA THR A 2 -1.62 19.78 -16.88
C THR A 2 -0.94 20.27 -15.59
N GLY A 3 -0.96 21.59 -15.33
CA GLY A 3 -0.43 22.13 -14.07
C GLY A 3 -1.11 21.58 -12.81
N ILE A 4 -2.36 21.12 -12.95
CA ILE A 4 -3.12 20.46 -11.86
C ILE A 4 -2.48 19.10 -11.53
N ASP A 5 -2.08 18.32 -12.54
CA ASP A 5 -1.47 17.00 -12.34
C ASP A 5 -0.18 17.12 -11.52
N TYR A 6 0.70 18.07 -11.88
CA TYR A 6 1.93 18.32 -11.12
C TYR A 6 1.66 18.80 -9.69
N THR A 7 0.61 19.60 -9.50
CA THR A 7 0.22 20.08 -8.16
C THR A 7 -0.21 18.91 -7.28
N ILE A 8 -1.03 18.00 -7.80
CA ILE A 8 -1.49 16.80 -7.05
C ILE A 8 -0.30 15.92 -6.66
N ILE A 9 0.62 15.66 -7.60
CA ILE A 9 1.83 14.89 -7.35
C ILE A 9 2.70 15.56 -6.27
N GLY A 10 2.91 16.87 -6.37
CA GLY A 10 3.68 17.64 -5.39
C GLY A 10 3.09 17.57 -3.99
N VAL A 11 1.76 17.75 -3.88
CA VAL A 11 1.04 17.66 -2.59
C VAL A 11 1.12 16.25 -2.02
N TYR A 12 0.97 15.21 -2.84
CA TYR A 12 1.09 13.82 -2.42
C TYR A 12 2.46 13.56 -1.77
N PHE A 13 3.56 13.95 -2.42
CA PHE A 13 4.90 13.78 -1.86
C PHE A 13 5.10 14.59 -0.57
N ALA A 14 4.62 15.83 -0.53
CA ALA A 14 4.72 16.67 0.66
C ALA A 14 4.02 16.02 1.88
N ILE A 15 2.82 15.45 1.68
CA ILE A 15 2.09 14.75 2.73
C ILE A 15 2.85 13.49 3.18
N VAL A 16 3.30 12.65 2.25
CA VAL A 16 4.00 11.39 2.56
C VAL A 16 5.29 11.66 3.35
N ILE A 17 6.09 12.63 2.90
CA ILE A 17 7.33 13.04 3.58
C ILE A 17 7.02 13.64 4.95
N GLY A 18 6.01 14.50 5.05
CA GLY A 18 5.58 15.11 6.32
C GLY A 18 5.15 14.06 7.35
N LEU A 19 4.37 13.06 6.93
CA LEU A 19 4.01 11.92 7.76
C LEU A 19 5.23 11.12 8.19
N GLY A 20 6.19 10.90 7.28
CA GLY A 20 7.46 10.23 7.57
C GLY A 20 8.22 10.88 8.72
N PHE A 21 8.40 12.21 8.68
CA PHE A 21 9.06 12.94 9.77
C PHE A 21 8.28 12.90 11.09
N TRP A 22 6.95 12.93 11.02
CA TRP A 22 6.12 12.84 12.23
C TRP A 22 6.25 11.46 12.91
N TYR A 23 6.14 10.38 12.14
CA TYR A 23 6.29 9.03 12.66
C TYR A 23 7.73 8.72 13.09
N GLN A 24 8.75 9.30 12.43
CA GLN A 24 10.15 9.16 12.85
C GLN A 24 10.34 9.61 14.31
N LYS A 25 9.76 10.76 14.69
CA LYS A 25 9.86 11.27 16.08
C LYS A 25 9.22 10.32 17.10
N GLN A 26 8.17 9.61 16.72
CA GLN A 26 7.50 8.63 17.58
C GLN A 26 8.28 7.31 17.67
N ALA A 27 8.83 6.85 16.55
CA ALA A 27 9.59 5.61 16.45
C ALA A 27 10.96 5.69 17.16
N SER A 28 11.59 6.87 17.22
CA SER A 28 12.88 7.07 17.89
C SER A 28 12.83 7.00 19.43
N ARG A 29 11.65 6.85 20.05
CA ARG A 29 11.51 6.88 21.53
C ARG A 29 11.97 5.59 22.21
N ASP A 30 11.75 4.43 21.58
CA ASP A 30 12.13 3.11 22.12
C ASP A 30 12.12 2.08 20.98
N ILE A 31 12.93 1.03 21.09
CA ILE A 31 12.92 -0.14 20.20
C ILE A 31 11.52 -0.74 20.07
N LYS A 32 10.74 -0.82 21.17
CA LYS A 32 9.35 -1.30 21.12
C LYS A 32 8.45 -0.37 20.30
N SER A 33 8.69 0.93 20.30
CA SER A 33 7.91 1.88 19.49
C SER A 33 8.29 1.79 18.01
N TYR A 34 9.55 1.47 17.71
CA TYR A 34 10.04 1.23 16.35
C TYR A 34 9.47 -0.06 15.73
N PHE A 35 9.50 -1.18 16.47
CA PHE A 35 9.06 -2.48 15.93
C PHE A 35 7.57 -2.76 16.09
N LEU A 36 6.95 -2.34 17.20
CA LEU A 36 5.55 -2.70 17.53
C LEU A 36 4.58 -1.52 17.43
N GLY A 37 5.03 -0.33 17.02
CA GLY A 37 4.20 0.87 17.01
C GLY A 37 3.58 1.20 18.38
N GLY A 38 4.22 0.76 19.46
CA GLY A 38 3.72 0.91 20.83
C GLY A 38 2.52 0.02 21.19
N ASN A 39 2.24 -1.05 20.44
CA ASN A 39 1.10 -1.98 20.63
C ASN A 39 -0.28 -1.29 20.67
N SER A 40 -0.38 -0.05 20.18
CA SER A 40 -1.60 0.76 20.22
C SER A 40 -2.32 0.82 18.85
N MET A 41 -1.79 0.15 17.84
CA MET A 41 -2.31 0.24 16.47
C MET A 41 -3.61 -0.54 16.33
N HIS A 42 -4.65 0.08 15.78
CA HIS A 42 -5.94 -0.55 15.58
C HIS A 42 -5.84 -1.71 14.57
N TRP A 43 -6.59 -2.78 14.80
CA TRP A 43 -6.53 -4.00 13.97
C TRP A 43 -6.79 -3.74 12.48
N LEU A 44 -7.63 -2.75 12.12
CA LEU A 44 -7.83 -2.33 10.72
C LEU A 44 -6.54 -1.81 10.09
N ALA A 45 -5.79 -0.97 10.79
CA ALA A 45 -4.53 -0.44 10.29
C ALA A 45 -3.47 -1.54 10.16
N LEU A 46 -3.45 -2.50 11.09
CA LEU A 46 -2.58 -3.68 11.02
C LEU A 46 -2.92 -4.56 9.81
N ALA A 47 -4.20 -4.88 9.61
CA ALA A 47 -4.66 -5.66 8.46
C ALA A 47 -4.34 -4.96 7.13
N MET A 48 -4.64 -3.66 7.02
CA MET A 48 -4.33 -2.88 5.82
C MET A 48 -2.83 -2.80 5.56
N SER A 49 -2.00 -2.61 6.59
CA SER A 49 -0.54 -2.57 6.42
C SER A 49 0.01 -3.89 5.89
N GLY A 50 -0.50 -5.03 6.37
CA GLY A 50 -0.11 -6.35 5.88
C GLY A 50 -0.47 -6.54 4.42
N SER A 51 -1.68 -6.15 4.01
CA SER A 51 -2.11 -6.24 2.61
C SER A 51 -1.35 -5.27 1.70
N VAL A 52 -1.12 -4.03 2.12
CA VAL A 52 -0.40 -3.03 1.31
C VAL A 52 1.06 -3.41 1.08
N ALA A 53 1.68 -4.15 2.01
CA ALA A 53 3.06 -4.62 1.84
C ALA A 53 3.23 -5.58 0.64
N THR A 54 2.17 -6.23 0.17
CA THR A 54 2.19 -7.13 -0.98
C THR A 54 1.67 -6.48 -2.27
N PHE A 55 1.08 -5.28 -2.19
CA PHE A 55 0.60 -4.54 -3.35
C PHE A 55 1.69 -3.64 -3.93
N ASP A 56 2.10 -3.92 -5.16
CA ASP A 56 3.11 -3.16 -5.88
C ASP A 56 2.63 -2.70 -7.27
N ILE A 57 3.42 -1.82 -7.89
CA ILE A 57 3.11 -1.27 -9.22
C ILE A 57 3.11 -2.40 -10.28
N THR A 58 4.02 -3.37 -10.16
CA THR A 58 4.12 -4.49 -11.12
C THR A 58 2.86 -5.34 -11.10
N GLY A 59 2.35 -5.67 -9.90
CA GLY A 59 1.09 -6.39 -9.72
C GLY A 59 -0.08 -5.65 -10.35
N THR A 60 -0.18 -4.33 -10.16
CA THR A 60 -1.26 -3.55 -10.81
C THR A 60 -1.17 -3.59 -12.34
N MET A 61 0.03 -3.47 -12.92
CA MET A 61 0.22 -3.58 -14.37
C MET A 61 -0.16 -4.96 -14.90
N TRP A 62 0.19 -6.02 -14.18
CA TRP A 62 -0.19 -7.39 -14.51
C TRP A 62 -1.71 -7.57 -14.51
N ILE A 63 -2.38 -7.07 -13.47
CA ILE A 63 -3.85 -7.10 -13.33
C ILE A 63 -4.53 -6.42 -14.51
N VAL A 64 -4.08 -5.20 -14.86
CA VAL A 64 -4.64 -4.44 -15.98
C VAL A 64 -4.42 -5.18 -17.30
N SER A 65 -3.24 -5.77 -17.50
CA SER A 65 -2.91 -6.51 -18.72
C SER A 65 -3.81 -7.72 -18.92
N ILE A 66 -4.02 -8.53 -17.87
CA ILE A 66 -4.92 -9.69 -17.95
C ILE A 66 -6.37 -9.24 -18.16
N LEU A 67 -6.80 -8.16 -17.52
CA LEU A 67 -8.13 -7.60 -17.72
C LEU A 67 -8.36 -7.23 -19.21
N PHE A 68 -7.36 -6.64 -19.86
CA PHE A 68 -7.42 -6.33 -21.29
C PHE A 68 -7.47 -7.58 -22.18
N VAL A 69 -6.71 -8.63 -21.85
CA VAL A 69 -6.62 -9.85 -22.67
C VAL A 69 -7.82 -10.78 -22.47
N LEU A 70 -8.24 -10.99 -21.22
CA LEU A 70 -9.26 -11.99 -20.84
C LEU A 70 -10.63 -11.36 -20.54
N GLY A 71 -10.74 -10.04 -20.51
CA GLY A 71 -11.97 -9.34 -20.12
C GLY A 71 -12.38 -9.71 -18.69
N MET A 72 -13.70 -9.82 -18.44
CA MET A 72 -14.21 -10.15 -17.09
C MET A 72 -13.75 -11.53 -16.55
N LYS A 73 -13.26 -12.44 -17.41
CA LYS A 73 -12.67 -13.71 -16.95
C LYS A 73 -11.37 -13.52 -16.16
N SER A 74 -10.71 -12.35 -16.27
CA SER A 74 -9.55 -11.97 -15.45
C SER A 74 -9.82 -12.06 -13.94
N MET A 75 -11.06 -11.82 -13.50
CA MET A 75 -11.43 -11.88 -12.09
C MET A 75 -11.16 -13.25 -11.46
N MET A 76 -11.29 -14.34 -12.24
CA MET A 76 -10.96 -15.69 -11.77
C MET A 76 -9.46 -15.85 -11.49
N HIS A 77 -8.62 -15.16 -12.26
CA HIS A 77 -7.17 -15.15 -12.06
C HIS A 77 -6.78 -14.42 -10.78
N HIS A 78 -7.49 -13.35 -10.42
CA HIS A 78 -7.28 -12.65 -9.14
C HIS A 78 -7.76 -13.45 -7.93
N TRP A 79 -8.83 -14.23 -8.06
CA TRP A 79 -9.30 -15.12 -7.00
C TRP A 79 -8.33 -16.25 -6.67
N MET A 80 -7.52 -16.71 -7.63
CA MET A 80 -6.44 -17.67 -7.36
C MET A 80 -5.42 -17.13 -6.35
N TRP A 81 -5.24 -15.81 -6.27
CA TRP A 81 -4.27 -15.19 -5.38
C TRP A 81 -4.68 -15.27 -3.90
N GLY A 82 -5.98 -15.22 -3.61
CA GLY A 82 -6.48 -15.39 -2.24
C GLY A 82 -6.73 -16.85 -1.82
N PHE A 83 -6.92 -17.76 -2.79
CA PHE A 83 -7.31 -19.16 -2.51
C PHE A 83 -6.17 -20.18 -2.72
N MET A 84 -5.26 -19.95 -3.67
CA MET A 84 -4.20 -20.91 -4.03
C MET A 84 -2.80 -20.46 -3.60
N MET A 85 -2.53 -19.15 -3.53
CA MET A 85 -1.32 -18.66 -2.87
C MET A 85 -1.62 -18.52 -1.38
N GLY A 86 -1.36 -19.59 -0.61
CA GLY A 86 -1.28 -19.47 0.84
C GLY A 86 -0.30 -18.35 1.19
N ALA A 87 -0.73 -17.45 2.08
CA ALA A 87 0.09 -16.38 2.63
C ALA A 87 1.41 -16.91 3.21
#